data_AF-A0A4S2N5R6-F1
#
_entry.id   AF-A0A4S2N5R6-F1
#
_cell.length_a   1.000
_cell.length_b   1.000
_cell.length_c   1.000
_cell.angle_alpha   90.00
_cell.angle_beta   90.00
_cell.angle_gamma   90.00
#
_symmetry.space_group_name_H-M   'P 1'
#
loop_
_entity.id
_entity.type
_entity.pdbx_description
1 polymer ?
#
loop_
_entity_poly.entity_id
_entity_poly.type
_entity_poly.pdbx_seq_one_letter_code
_entity_poly.pdbx_strand_id
1 'polypeptide(L)'
;MSLARPLRPLLQRPAISTCPTIARIRPLSTSPLLQEHTKRITKDRNPKRGMSPMRGVGPKQMLETEQYDLPRPVLDPKARTEVKTDEDHGLWGFFHEKKCLPTPEEDHAHGRAWTAAELRIKSWDDLHRLWWACVKERNIIATQQKERERLDPGYGEYESEEREAEVIKTQKRIRYVLTERYYAWEEAREIAETDPEVNLSGVGQAYVPVYEETFEQTKA
;
A
#
# COMPACT_ATOMS: atom_id res chain seq x y z
N MET A 1 -18.43 24.38 -22.04
CA MET A 1 -17.58 23.95 -20.91
C MET A 1 -16.34 23.27 -21.46
N SER A 2 -15.21 23.61 -20.86
CA SER A 2 -13.84 23.42 -21.34
C SER A 2 -13.44 21.94 -21.48
N LEU A 3 -12.90 21.55 -22.64
CA LEU A 3 -12.07 20.36 -22.77
C LEU A 3 -10.63 20.82 -23.00
N ALA A 4 -9.85 20.81 -21.92
CA ALA A 4 -8.43 21.09 -21.93
C ALA A 4 -7.71 20.01 -22.78
N ARG A 5 -6.99 20.45 -23.82
CA ARG A 5 -6.06 19.59 -24.57
C ARG A 5 -4.80 19.36 -23.72
N PRO A 6 -4.26 18.14 -23.66
CA PRO A 6 -2.96 17.93 -23.02
C PRO A 6 -1.86 18.57 -23.87
N LEU A 7 -1.04 19.39 -23.22
CA LEU A 7 0.15 19.99 -23.81
C LEU A 7 1.11 18.87 -24.23
N ARG A 8 1.42 18.79 -25.53
CA ARG A 8 2.52 17.96 -26.04
C ARG A 8 3.83 18.44 -25.41
N PRO A 9 4.69 17.56 -24.90
CA PRO A 9 6.02 17.96 -24.51
C PRO A 9 6.78 18.40 -25.76
N LEU A 10 7.30 19.63 -25.71
CA LEU A 10 8.25 20.13 -26.70
C LEU A 10 9.49 19.23 -26.64
N LEU A 11 9.60 18.29 -27.57
CA LEU A 11 10.85 17.61 -27.84
C LEU A 11 11.85 18.67 -28.32
N GLN A 12 12.65 19.14 -27.38
CA GLN A 12 13.76 20.02 -27.60
C GLN A 12 14.68 19.34 -28.63
N ARG A 13 14.67 19.88 -29.86
CA ARG A 13 15.59 19.43 -30.91
C ARG A 13 17.01 19.48 -30.32
N PRO A 14 17.80 18.41 -30.38
CA PRO A 14 19.19 18.51 -29.95
C PRO A 14 19.86 19.57 -30.81
N ALA A 15 20.48 20.54 -30.15
CA ALA A 15 21.28 21.56 -30.80
C ALA A 15 22.27 20.85 -31.74
N ILE A 16 22.21 21.19 -33.03
CA ILE A 16 23.21 20.76 -33.99
C ILE A 16 24.52 21.40 -33.51
N SER A 17 25.33 20.64 -32.79
CA SER A 17 26.71 21.00 -32.50
C SER A 17 27.41 21.06 -33.85
N THR A 18 27.51 22.26 -34.42
CA THR A 18 28.43 22.53 -35.52
C THR A 18 29.83 22.41 -34.94
N CYS A 19 30.37 21.19 -34.94
CA CYS A 19 31.79 21.02 -34.70
C CYS A 19 32.53 21.89 -35.73
N PRO A 20 33.43 22.79 -35.32
CA PRO A 20 34.27 23.47 -36.28
C PRO A 20 35.08 22.39 -36.97
N THR A 21 34.92 22.27 -38.30
CA THR A 21 35.82 21.47 -39.11
C THR A 21 37.17 22.15 -39.02
N ILE A 22 38.02 21.72 -38.08
CA ILE A 22 39.43 22.11 -38.07
C ILE A 22 40.00 21.58 -39.37
N ALA A 23 40.11 22.47 -40.36
CA ALA A 23 40.81 22.21 -41.59
C ALA A 23 42.28 21.97 -41.21
N ARG A 24 42.64 20.70 -41.08
CA ARG A 24 44.01 20.29 -40.79
C ARG A 24 44.84 20.61 -42.03
N ILE A 25 45.45 21.80 -42.04
CA ILE A 25 46.41 22.19 -43.06
C ILE A 25 47.50 21.12 -43.06
N ARG A 26 47.59 20.36 -44.15
CA ARG A 26 48.69 19.39 -44.35
C ARG A 26 49.90 20.20 -44.83
N PRO A 27 51.07 20.11 -44.17
CA PRO A 27 52.27 20.69 -44.75
C PRO A 27 52.60 19.95 -46.04
N LEU A 28 52.80 20.67 -47.14
CA LEU A 28 53.43 20.13 -48.35
C LEU A 28 54.92 19.91 -48.03
N SER A 29 55.24 18.73 -47.52
CA SER A 29 56.60 18.22 -47.43
C SER A 29 56.78 17.17 -48.52
N THR A 30 57.75 17.37 -49.41
CA THR A 30 58.13 16.45 -50.49
C THR A 30 59.20 15.44 -50.09
N SER A 31 59.46 15.28 -48.79
CA SER A 31 60.33 14.21 -48.27
C SER A 31 59.60 12.86 -48.27
N PRO A 32 60.06 11.84 -49.01
CA PRO A 32 59.37 10.54 -49.14
C PRO A 32 59.50 9.64 -47.89
N LEU A 33 60.34 10.01 -46.91
CA LEU A 33 60.71 9.13 -45.79
C LEU A 33 59.95 9.40 -44.48
N LEU A 34 59.12 10.44 -44.41
CA LEU A 34 58.25 10.74 -43.25
C LEU A 34 56.79 10.84 -43.64
N GLN A 35 56.40 10.22 -44.76
CA GLN A 35 55.01 9.91 -45.05
C GLN A 35 54.64 8.66 -44.24
N GLU A 36 54.79 8.72 -42.91
CA GLU A 36 54.25 7.71 -42.01
C GLU A 36 52.80 7.47 -42.46
N HIS A 37 52.52 6.24 -42.89
CA HIS A 37 51.28 5.82 -43.52
C HIS A 37 50.05 6.42 -42.81
N THR A 38 49.59 7.61 -43.25
CA THR A 38 48.36 8.18 -42.72
C THR A 38 47.24 7.28 -43.22
N LYS A 39 46.83 6.34 -42.37
CA LYS A 39 45.86 5.31 -42.73
C LYS A 39 44.60 6.01 -43.21
N ARG A 40 44.29 5.88 -44.50
CA ARG A 40 43.04 6.39 -45.08
C ARG A 40 41.90 5.67 -44.35
N ILE A 41 41.02 6.42 -43.70
CA ILE A 41 39.85 5.85 -43.03
C ILE A 41 38.84 5.50 -44.12
N THR A 42 38.78 4.22 -44.46
CA THR A 42 37.86 3.66 -45.47
C THR A 42 36.55 3.16 -44.86
N LYS A 43 36.49 3.04 -43.54
CA LYS A 43 35.31 2.56 -42.80
C LYS A 43 34.31 3.70 -42.59
N ASP A 44 33.03 3.41 -42.82
CA ASP A 44 31.93 4.30 -42.47
C ASP A 44 31.92 4.58 -40.96
N ARG A 45 31.91 5.86 -40.58
CA ARG A 45 31.94 6.30 -39.17
C ARG A 45 30.59 6.23 -38.49
N ASN A 46 29.50 6.05 -39.23
CA ASN A 46 28.17 5.87 -38.66
C ASN A 46 27.78 4.37 -38.67
N PRO A 47 27.97 3.65 -37.55
CA PRO A 47 27.67 2.23 -37.49
C PRO A 47 26.16 1.93 -37.62
N LYS A 48 25.29 2.85 -37.20
CA LYS A 48 23.81 2.69 -37.23
C LYS A 48 23.18 3.28 -38.50
N ARG A 49 23.98 3.62 -39.52
CA ARG A 49 23.48 4.20 -40.76
C ARG A 49 22.43 3.28 -41.38
N GLY A 50 21.25 3.82 -41.65
CA GLY A 50 20.18 3.09 -42.32
C GLY A 50 19.42 2.09 -41.43
N MET A 51 19.75 1.95 -40.14
CA MET A 51 19.06 1.02 -39.24
C MET A 51 17.87 1.71 -38.54
N SER A 52 16.70 1.05 -38.51
CA SER A 52 15.53 1.56 -37.77
C SER A 52 14.57 0.43 -37.39
N PRO A 53 14.49 0.06 -36.09
CA PRO A 53 13.62 -1.02 -35.61
C PRO A 53 12.13 -0.77 -35.88
N MET A 54 11.64 0.46 -35.66
CA MET A 54 10.23 0.81 -35.90
C MET A 54 9.81 0.71 -37.36
N ARG A 55 10.76 0.86 -38.30
CA ARG A 55 10.53 0.73 -39.74
C ARG A 55 10.82 -0.68 -40.27
N GLY A 56 11.17 -1.62 -39.37
CA GLY A 56 11.54 -2.98 -39.74
C GLY A 56 12.82 -3.08 -40.59
N VAL A 57 13.70 -2.08 -40.54
CA VAL A 57 14.96 -2.14 -41.29
C VAL A 57 15.96 -2.99 -40.52
N GLY A 58 16.34 -4.12 -41.11
CA GLY A 58 17.26 -5.09 -40.54
C GLY A 58 18.70 -4.58 -40.38
N PRO A 59 19.59 -5.43 -39.83
CA PRO A 59 20.99 -5.09 -39.64
C PRO A 59 21.67 -4.80 -41.00
N LYS A 60 22.66 -3.89 -40.97
CA LYS A 60 23.42 -3.47 -42.16
C LYS A 60 24.43 -4.53 -42.60
N GLN A 61 24.89 -5.37 -41.68
CA GLN A 61 25.88 -6.41 -41.91
C GLN A 61 25.22 -7.75 -41.65
N MET A 62 25.55 -8.75 -42.46
CA MET A 62 25.12 -10.13 -42.23
C MET A 62 25.70 -10.63 -40.92
N LEU A 63 24.83 -10.94 -39.97
CA LEU A 63 25.20 -11.59 -38.71
C LEU A 63 25.19 -13.11 -38.91
N GLU A 64 26.07 -13.84 -38.23
CA GLU A 64 26.09 -15.31 -38.28
C GLU A 64 24.75 -15.93 -37.83
N THR A 65 24.04 -15.24 -36.94
CA THR A 65 22.73 -15.68 -36.43
C THR A 65 21.60 -15.50 -37.43
N GLU A 66 21.81 -14.79 -38.55
CA GLU A 66 20.80 -14.67 -39.62
C GLU A 66 20.50 -16.01 -40.30
N GLN A 67 21.38 -17.00 -40.13
CA GLN A 67 21.16 -18.36 -40.64
C GLN A 67 20.02 -19.10 -39.91
N TYR A 68 19.61 -18.63 -38.73
CA TYR A 68 18.57 -19.25 -37.93
C TYR A 68 17.29 -18.42 -37.97
N ASP A 69 16.15 -19.10 -38.05
CA ASP A 69 14.86 -18.44 -37.86
C ASP A 69 14.73 -17.88 -36.44
N LEU A 70 14.13 -16.70 -36.32
CA LEU A 70 13.93 -16.06 -35.02
C LEU A 70 13.04 -16.93 -34.12
N PRO A 71 13.46 -17.21 -32.86
CA PRO A 71 12.64 -17.99 -31.94
C PRO A 71 11.37 -17.22 -31.60
N ARG A 72 10.23 -17.91 -31.68
CA ARG A 72 8.92 -17.32 -31.32
C ARG A 72 8.66 -17.54 -29.83
N PRO A 73 8.49 -16.49 -29.03
CA PRO A 73 8.18 -16.65 -27.61
C PRO A 73 6.77 -17.20 -27.43
N VAL A 74 6.56 -17.89 -26.31
CA VAL A 74 5.22 -18.33 -25.88
C VAL A 74 4.44 -17.11 -25.41
N LEU A 75 3.58 -16.58 -26.29
CA LEU A 75 2.74 -15.42 -25.98
C LEU A 75 1.56 -15.81 -25.09
N ASP A 76 1.02 -17.01 -25.32
CA ASP A 76 -0.17 -17.50 -24.62
C ASP A 76 0.11 -17.66 -23.12
N PRO A 77 -0.66 -16.96 -22.26
CA PRO A 77 -0.42 -17.03 -20.82
C PRO A 77 -0.64 -18.43 -20.25
N LYS A 78 -1.53 -19.22 -20.84
CA LYS A 78 -1.82 -20.62 -20.42
C LYS A 78 -0.67 -21.58 -20.68
N ALA A 79 0.17 -21.28 -21.67
CA ALA A 79 1.33 -22.11 -22.01
C ALA A 79 2.57 -21.70 -21.20
N ARG A 80 2.47 -20.67 -20.35
CA ARG A 80 3.52 -20.30 -19.40
C ARG A 80 3.48 -21.23 -18.19
N THR A 81 4.65 -21.47 -17.60
CA THR A 81 4.76 -22.21 -16.35
C THR A 81 4.04 -21.44 -15.24
N GLU A 82 3.10 -22.11 -14.57
CA GLU A 82 2.38 -21.54 -13.43
C GLU A 82 3.32 -21.37 -12.23
N VAL A 83 3.27 -20.19 -11.60
CA VAL A 83 4.07 -19.90 -10.41
C VAL A 83 3.37 -20.53 -9.21
N LYS A 84 4.08 -21.44 -8.51
CA LYS A 84 3.58 -22.03 -7.27
C LYS A 84 3.60 -20.96 -6.17
N THR A 85 2.42 -20.63 -5.65
CA THR A 85 2.24 -19.72 -4.52
C THR A 85 1.88 -20.51 -3.27
N ASP A 86 2.31 -20.02 -2.10
CA ASP A 86 1.95 -20.64 -0.83
C ASP A 86 0.47 -20.36 -0.50
N GLU A 87 -0.24 -21.40 -0.03
CA GLU A 87 -1.64 -21.28 0.33
C GLU A 87 -1.89 -20.43 1.59
N ASP A 88 -0.93 -20.44 2.52
CA ASP A 88 -0.94 -19.71 3.80
C ASP A 88 -0.12 -18.41 3.73
N HIS A 89 -0.07 -17.79 2.55
CA HIS A 89 0.60 -16.51 2.37
C HIS A 89 -0.13 -15.38 3.11
N GLY A 90 0.60 -14.54 3.86
CA GLY A 90 0.01 -13.47 4.67
C GLY A 90 -0.83 -12.44 3.88
N LEU A 91 -0.56 -12.26 2.59
CA LEU A 91 -1.37 -11.39 1.71
C LEU A 91 -2.79 -11.91 1.48
N TRP A 92 -3.05 -13.21 1.71
CA TRP A 92 -4.41 -13.73 1.66
C TRP A 92 -5.31 -13.13 2.72
N GLY A 93 -4.76 -12.52 3.78
CA GLY A 93 -5.52 -11.80 4.79
C GLY A 93 -6.24 -10.53 4.29
N PHE A 94 -6.00 -10.09 3.05
CA PHE A 94 -6.70 -8.98 2.40
C PHE A 94 -7.93 -9.41 1.59
N PHE A 95 -8.24 -10.71 1.54
CA PHE A 95 -9.32 -11.27 0.72
C PHE A 95 -10.27 -12.13 1.56
N HIS A 96 -11.58 -12.02 1.34
CA HIS A 96 -12.55 -12.98 1.89
C HIS A 96 -12.50 -14.27 1.07
N GLU A 97 -12.29 -15.41 1.73
CA GLU A 97 -12.30 -16.75 1.10
C GLU A 97 -11.37 -16.88 -0.13
N LYS A 98 -10.28 -16.11 -0.18
CA LYS A 98 -9.36 -16.02 -1.35
C LYS A 98 -10.07 -15.57 -2.66
N LYS A 99 -11.23 -14.93 -2.56
CA LYS A 99 -11.97 -14.31 -3.68
C LYS A 99 -11.55 -12.84 -3.82
N CYS A 100 -11.51 -12.38 -5.07
CA CYS A 100 -11.13 -11.00 -5.40
C CYS A 100 -12.22 -10.00 -5.00
N LEU A 101 -13.47 -10.30 -5.33
CA LEU A 101 -14.66 -9.55 -4.94
C LEU A 101 -15.69 -10.52 -4.37
N PRO A 102 -16.28 -10.22 -3.20
CA PRO A 102 -17.45 -10.94 -2.69
C PRO A 102 -18.70 -10.57 -3.49
N THR A 103 -19.73 -11.42 -3.38
CA THR A 103 -21.05 -11.10 -3.93
C THR A 103 -21.78 -10.07 -3.06
N PRO A 104 -22.70 -9.26 -3.61
CA PRO A 104 -23.48 -8.31 -2.82
C PRO A 104 -24.27 -8.97 -1.69
N GLU A 105 -24.73 -10.21 -1.89
CA GLU A 105 -25.40 -11.01 -0.86
C GLU A 105 -24.45 -11.37 0.30
N GLU A 106 -23.20 -11.73 0.01
CA GLU A 106 -22.16 -12.01 1.01
C GLU A 106 -21.75 -10.74 1.78
N ASP A 107 -21.71 -9.58 1.11
CA ASP A 107 -21.40 -8.30 1.76
C ASP A 107 -22.51 -7.84 2.69
N HIS A 108 -23.77 -7.98 2.25
CA HIS A 108 -24.94 -7.65 3.05
C HIS A 108 -25.15 -8.63 4.21
N ALA A 109 -24.61 -9.85 4.14
CA ALA A 109 -24.67 -10.84 5.21
C ALA A 109 -23.74 -10.51 6.40
N HIS A 110 -23.96 -9.35 7.03
CA HIS A 110 -23.28 -8.93 8.25
C HIS A 110 -24.28 -8.67 9.40
N GLY A 111 -23.80 -8.80 10.64
CA GLY A 111 -24.59 -8.50 11.83
C GLY A 111 -24.55 -7.02 12.22
N ARG A 112 -25.22 -6.66 13.32
CA ARG A 112 -25.14 -5.29 13.86
C ARG A 112 -23.79 -5.00 14.52
N ALA A 113 -23.47 -3.71 14.64
CA ALA A 113 -22.39 -3.24 15.52
C ALA A 113 -22.66 -3.51 17.01
N TRP A 114 -21.58 -3.86 17.73
CA TRP A 114 -21.47 -3.92 19.20
C TRP A 114 -21.95 -2.64 19.88
N THR A 115 -22.82 -2.76 20.89
CA THR A 115 -23.26 -1.60 21.69
C THR A 115 -22.23 -1.24 22.76
N ALA A 116 -22.24 0.01 23.23
CA ALA A 116 -21.34 0.44 24.32
C ALA A 116 -21.57 -0.36 25.60
N ALA A 117 -22.83 -0.69 25.93
CA ALA A 117 -23.17 -1.49 27.11
C ALA A 117 -22.53 -2.89 27.08
N GLU A 118 -22.52 -3.55 25.93
CA GLU A 118 -21.88 -4.86 25.76
C GLU A 118 -20.35 -4.76 25.90
N LEU A 119 -19.76 -3.69 25.37
CA LEU A 119 -18.30 -3.47 25.42
C LEU A 119 -17.81 -3.11 26.83
N ARG A 120 -18.65 -2.50 27.68
CA ARG A 120 -18.31 -2.19 29.08
C ARG A 120 -18.02 -3.41 29.94
N ILE A 121 -18.51 -4.58 29.56
CA ILE A 121 -18.28 -5.83 30.32
C ILE A 121 -16.94 -6.49 29.92
N LYS A 122 -16.34 -6.09 28.79
CA LYS A 122 -15.15 -6.77 28.23
C LYS A 122 -13.82 -6.29 28.82
N SER A 123 -12.84 -7.18 28.88
CA SER A 123 -11.48 -6.83 29.33
C SER A 123 -10.77 -5.88 28.34
N TRP A 124 -9.67 -5.25 28.77
CA TRP A 124 -8.85 -4.42 27.87
C TRP A 124 -8.25 -5.24 26.71
N ASP A 125 -7.76 -6.45 26.99
CA ASP A 125 -7.17 -7.34 25.99
C ASP A 125 -8.17 -7.75 24.92
N ASP A 126 -9.42 -8.06 25.31
CA ASP A 126 -10.47 -8.42 24.35
C ASP A 126 -10.85 -7.23 23.47
N LEU A 127 -10.95 -6.02 24.04
CA LEU A 127 -11.22 -4.81 23.28
C LEU A 127 -10.09 -4.50 22.29
N HIS A 128 -8.83 -4.73 22.69
CA HIS A 128 -7.68 -4.53 21.82
C HIS A 128 -7.61 -5.56 20.68
N ARG A 129 -7.92 -6.84 20.95
CA ARG A 129 -8.04 -7.86 19.90
C ARG A 129 -9.18 -7.56 18.94
N LEU A 130 -10.34 -7.16 19.47
CA LEU A 130 -11.50 -6.77 18.68
C LEU A 130 -11.18 -5.56 17.79
N TRP A 131 -10.46 -4.57 18.32
CA TRP A 131 -10.01 -3.41 17.55
C TRP A 131 -9.23 -3.83 16.30
N TRP A 132 -8.24 -4.73 16.46
CA TRP A 132 -7.46 -5.24 15.34
C TRP A 132 -8.26 -6.09 14.36
N ALA A 133 -9.24 -6.85 14.83
CA ALA A 133 -10.19 -7.54 13.94
C ALA A 133 -10.96 -6.54 13.06
N CYS A 134 -11.45 -5.44 13.64
CA CYS A 134 -12.10 -4.36 12.90
C CYS A 134 -11.16 -3.66 11.90
N VAL A 135 -9.89 -3.43 12.28
CA VAL A 135 -8.90 -2.84 11.36
C VAL A 135 -8.63 -3.75 10.16
N LYS A 136 -8.46 -5.05 10.40
CA LYS A 136 -8.29 -6.02 9.31
C LYS A 136 -9.48 -6.02 8.36
N GLU A 137 -10.69 -6.05 8.91
CA GLU A 137 -11.92 -6.02 8.12
C GLU A 137 -12.00 -4.76 7.23
N ARG A 138 -11.70 -3.59 7.79
CA ARG A 138 -11.66 -2.34 7.00
C ARG A 138 -10.60 -2.35 5.90
N ASN A 139 -9.44 -2.97 6.15
CA ASN A 139 -8.41 -3.11 5.12
C ASN A 139 -8.86 -4.03 3.98
N ILE A 140 -9.61 -5.10 4.30
CA ILE A 140 -10.19 -5.98 3.28
C ILE A 140 -11.23 -5.21 2.45
N ILE A 141 -12.16 -4.51 3.12
CA ILE A 141 -13.19 -3.70 2.44
C ILE A 141 -12.55 -2.63 1.54
N ALA A 142 -11.49 -1.94 2.01
CA ALA A 142 -10.78 -0.94 1.22
C ALA A 142 -10.10 -1.56 -0.03
N THR A 143 -9.58 -2.79 0.10
CA THR A 143 -8.97 -3.52 -1.03
C THR A 143 -10.04 -3.88 -2.06
N GLN A 144 -11.20 -4.35 -1.61
CA GLN A 144 -12.34 -4.67 -2.46
C GLN A 144 -12.88 -3.43 -3.16
N GLN A 145 -13.08 -2.34 -2.43
CA GLN A 145 -13.54 -1.08 -3.00
C GLN A 145 -12.59 -0.60 -4.09
N LYS A 146 -11.27 -0.73 -3.88
CA LYS A 146 -10.30 -0.34 -4.90
C LYS A 146 -10.38 -1.18 -6.17
N GLU A 147 -10.66 -2.47 -6.02
CA GLU A 147 -10.83 -3.37 -7.15
C GLU A 147 -12.20 -3.18 -7.82
N ARG A 148 -13.27 -2.83 -7.08
CA ARG A 148 -14.57 -2.42 -7.64
C ARG A 148 -14.41 -1.16 -8.49
N GLU A 149 -13.71 -0.14 -8.02
CA GLU A 149 -13.40 1.07 -8.81
C GLU A 149 -12.67 0.75 -10.12
N ARG A 150 -11.81 -0.27 -10.12
CA ARG A 150 -11.01 -0.66 -11.28
C ARG A 150 -11.78 -1.50 -12.28
N LEU A 151 -12.55 -2.48 -11.79
CA LEU A 151 -13.29 -3.44 -12.61
C LEU A 151 -14.66 -2.91 -13.05
N ASP A 152 -15.22 -1.97 -12.30
CA ASP A 152 -16.57 -1.41 -12.45
C ASP A 152 -17.65 -2.49 -12.66
N PRO A 153 -17.83 -3.43 -11.71
CA PRO A 153 -18.79 -4.52 -11.84
C PRO A 153 -20.26 -4.07 -11.66
N GLY A 154 -20.51 -2.80 -11.30
CA GLY A 154 -21.84 -2.24 -11.07
C GLY A 154 -22.26 -2.25 -9.60
N TYR A 155 -22.83 -3.35 -9.12
CA TYR A 155 -23.44 -3.44 -7.78
C TYR A 155 -22.43 -3.86 -6.68
N GLY A 156 -22.80 -3.69 -5.40
CA GLY A 156 -22.00 -4.13 -4.24
C GLY A 156 -21.30 -3.02 -3.45
N GLU A 157 -21.28 -1.79 -3.96
CA GLU A 157 -20.68 -0.65 -3.26
C GLU A 157 -21.47 -0.27 -2.00
N TYR A 158 -22.79 -0.14 -2.14
CA TYR A 158 -23.67 0.26 -1.05
C TYR A 158 -23.63 -0.75 0.13
N GLU A 159 -23.72 -2.04 -0.18
CA GLU A 159 -23.69 -3.12 0.81
C GLU A 159 -22.35 -3.14 1.57
N SER A 160 -21.25 -2.88 0.85
CA SER A 160 -19.91 -2.79 1.42
C SER A 160 -19.73 -1.56 2.30
N GLU A 161 -20.29 -0.41 1.92
CA GLU A 161 -20.27 0.82 2.71
C GLU A 161 -21.08 0.67 4.00
N GLU A 162 -22.24 0.02 3.95
CA GLU A 162 -23.05 -0.28 5.14
C GLU A 162 -22.27 -1.16 6.13
N ARG A 163 -21.61 -2.21 5.62
CA ARG A 163 -20.74 -3.08 6.43
C ARG A 163 -19.60 -2.29 7.05
N GLU A 164 -18.93 -1.42 6.29
CA GLU A 164 -17.87 -0.56 6.82
C GLU A 164 -18.41 0.37 7.90
N ALA A 165 -19.59 0.95 7.70
CA ALA A 165 -20.22 1.84 8.68
C ALA A 165 -20.48 1.13 10.01
N GLU A 166 -20.94 -0.11 10.00
CA GLU A 166 -21.10 -0.92 11.23
C GLU A 166 -19.75 -1.17 11.91
N VAL A 167 -18.69 -1.51 11.17
CA VAL A 167 -17.33 -1.69 11.72
C VAL A 167 -16.76 -0.39 12.30
N ILE A 168 -17.01 0.76 11.66
CA ILE A 168 -16.59 2.06 12.20
C ILE A 168 -17.37 2.40 13.47
N LYS A 169 -18.67 2.08 13.54
CA LYS A 169 -19.49 2.28 14.74
C LYS A 169 -18.93 1.48 15.92
N THR A 170 -18.50 0.23 15.73
CA THR A 170 -17.88 -0.56 16.81
C THR A 170 -16.57 0.07 17.28
N GLN A 171 -15.68 0.48 16.37
CA GLN A 171 -14.42 1.15 16.73
C GLN A 171 -14.66 2.43 17.53
N LYS A 172 -15.62 3.27 17.12
CA LYS A 172 -16.00 4.49 17.85
C LYS A 172 -16.47 4.17 19.27
N ARG A 173 -17.28 3.11 19.45
CA ARG A 173 -17.79 2.68 20.75
C ARG A 173 -16.69 2.09 21.65
N ILE A 174 -15.73 1.34 21.08
CA ILE A 174 -14.55 0.87 21.81
C ILE A 174 -13.76 2.05 22.36
N ARG A 175 -13.46 3.05 21.52
CA ARG A 175 -12.77 4.27 21.95
C ARG A 175 -13.53 4.98 23.06
N TYR A 176 -14.85 5.12 22.91
CA TYR A 176 -15.71 5.75 23.91
C TYR A 176 -15.65 5.04 25.26
N VAL A 177 -15.82 3.71 25.30
CA VAL A 177 -15.80 2.93 26.54
C VAL A 177 -14.43 2.98 27.23
N LEU A 178 -13.33 2.98 26.47
CA LEU A 178 -11.98 3.10 27.04
C LEU A 178 -11.77 4.48 27.69
N THR A 179 -12.24 5.55 27.04
CA THR A 179 -12.20 6.90 27.59
C THR A 179 -13.08 7.04 28.84
N GLU A 180 -14.31 6.51 28.79
CA GLU A 180 -15.24 6.48 29.93
C GLU A 180 -14.62 5.78 31.14
N ARG A 181 -13.98 4.62 30.94
CA ARG A 181 -13.30 3.88 32.01
C ARG A 181 -12.14 4.65 32.63
N TYR A 182 -11.37 5.35 31.79
CA TYR A 182 -10.24 6.15 32.28
C TYR A 182 -10.73 7.26 33.21
N TYR A 183 -11.75 8.02 32.80
CA TYR A 183 -12.32 9.08 33.63
C TYR A 183 -13.02 8.54 34.87
N ALA A 184 -13.78 7.45 34.76
CA ALA A 184 -14.40 6.82 35.92
C ALA A 184 -13.36 6.33 36.95
N TRP A 185 -12.20 5.83 36.49
CA TRP A 185 -11.10 5.46 37.37
C TRP A 185 -10.42 6.67 38.01
N GLU A 186 -10.20 7.75 37.25
CA GLU A 186 -9.63 9.00 37.74
C GLU A 186 -10.52 9.63 38.82
N GLU A 187 -11.82 9.77 38.56
CA GLU A 187 -12.82 10.26 39.52
C GLU A 187 -12.90 9.37 40.77
N ALA A 188 -12.94 8.04 40.60
CA ALA A 188 -12.96 7.11 41.73
C ALA A 188 -11.69 7.20 42.59
N ARG A 189 -10.54 7.49 41.97
CA ARG A 189 -9.28 7.70 42.70
C ARG A 189 -9.30 8.98 43.51
N GLU A 190 -9.81 10.09 42.97
CA GLU A 190 -9.98 11.35 43.71
C GLU A 190 -10.90 11.19 44.92
N ILE A 191 -12.00 10.44 44.76
CA ILE A 191 -12.92 10.11 45.86
C ILE A 191 -12.21 9.25 46.92
N ALA A 192 -11.44 8.25 46.48
CA ALA A 192 -10.67 7.37 47.37
C ALA A 192 -9.58 8.10 48.17
N GLU A 193 -9.06 9.24 47.69
CA GLU A 193 -8.10 10.05 48.45
C GLU A 193 -8.76 10.73 49.67
N THR A 194 -10.07 10.96 49.62
CA THR A 194 -10.84 11.60 50.69
C THR A 194 -11.49 10.58 51.64
N ASP A 195 -11.69 9.34 51.18
CA ASP A 195 -12.39 8.29 51.91
C ASP A 195 -11.51 7.64 53.01
N PRO A 196 -11.92 7.68 54.30
CA PRO A 196 -11.17 7.02 55.38
C PRO A 196 -11.13 5.50 55.29
N GLU A 197 -12.02 4.86 54.51
CA GLU A 197 -12.03 3.39 54.36
C GLU A 197 -10.95 2.87 53.38
N VAL A 198 -10.39 3.75 52.55
CA VAL A 198 -9.50 3.36 51.45
C VAL A 198 -8.05 3.78 51.72
N ASN A 199 -7.15 2.79 51.73
CA ASN A 199 -5.72 3.01 51.90
C ASN A 199 -4.99 3.02 50.55
N LEU A 200 -4.54 4.21 50.11
CA LEU A 200 -3.80 4.41 48.86
C LEU A 200 -2.27 4.23 48.98
N SER A 201 -1.75 3.96 50.17
CA SER A 201 -0.30 3.82 50.44
C SER A 201 0.35 2.62 49.75
N GLY A 202 -0.46 1.68 49.22
CA GLY A 202 0.01 0.45 48.57
C GLY A 202 0.57 -0.61 49.52
N VAL A 203 0.49 -0.37 50.83
CA VAL A 203 0.97 -1.28 51.88
C VAL A 203 -0.22 -1.77 52.70
N GLY A 204 -0.39 -3.09 52.80
CA GLY A 204 -1.49 -3.71 53.55
C GLY A 204 -2.78 -3.84 52.73
N GLN A 205 -3.92 -3.92 53.42
CA GLN A 205 -5.23 -4.08 52.79
C GLN A 205 -5.74 -2.74 52.27
N ALA A 206 -6.09 -2.68 50.97
CA ALA A 206 -6.51 -1.44 50.32
C ALA A 206 -7.87 -0.90 50.80
N TYR A 207 -8.76 -1.77 51.27
CA TYR A 207 -10.08 -1.40 51.78
C TYR A 207 -10.26 -1.96 53.19
N VAL A 208 -10.56 -1.09 54.14
CA VAL A 208 -10.83 -1.43 55.55
C VAL A 208 -12.19 -0.82 55.92
N PRO A 209 -13.24 -1.64 56.05
CA PRO A 209 -14.58 -1.12 56.33
C PRO A 209 -14.61 -0.47 57.71
N VAL A 210 -15.16 0.75 57.78
CA VAL A 210 -15.36 1.44 59.06
C VAL A 210 -16.74 1.04 59.58
N TYR A 211 -16.77 0.29 60.68
CA TYR A 211 -18.03 0.00 61.37
C TYR A 211 -18.40 1.23 62.22
N GLU A 212 -19.41 1.98 61.81
CA GLU A 212 -20.01 3.01 62.66
C GLU A 212 -20.69 2.33 63.87
N GLU A 213 -20.11 2.50 65.07
CA GLU A 213 -20.80 2.18 66.32
C GLU A 213 -22.00 3.12 66.49
N THR A 214 -23.16 2.69 66.01
CA THR A 214 -24.39 3.46 66.05
C THR A 214 -25.18 3.18 67.35
N PHE A 215 -25.23 4.20 68.22
CA PHE A 215 -26.29 4.50 69.20
C PHE A 215 -26.53 3.61 70.44
N GLU A 216 -25.54 3.41 71.32
CA GLU A 216 -25.80 3.03 72.72
C GLU A 216 -25.15 4.03 73.70
N GLN A 217 -25.72 5.23 73.87
CA GLN A 217 -25.31 6.11 74.98
C GLN A 217 -26.37 7.14 75.45
N THR A 218 -27.61 7.12 74.94
CA THR A 218 -28.69 8.01 75.42
C THR A 218 -29.88 7.24 75.98
N LYS A 219 -29.66 6.47 77.04
CA LYS A 219 -30.70 6.04 77.98
C LYS A 219 -30.08 5.74 79.35
N ALA A 220 -29.79 6.79 80.11
CA ALA A 220 -29.65 6.74 81.57
C ALA A 220 -30.01 8.11 82.14
#